data_AF-A0A9P8AIN3-F1
#
_entry.id   AF-A0A9P8AIN3-F1
#
_cell.length_a   1.000
_cell.length_b   1.000
_cell.length_c   1.000
_cell.angle_alpha   90.00
_cell.angle_beta   90.00
_cell.angle_gamma   90.00
#
_symmetry.space_group_name_H-M   'P 1'
#
loop_
_entity.id
_entity.type
_entity.pdbx_description
1 polymer ?
#
loop_
_entity_poly.entity_id
_entity_poly.type
_entity_poly.pdbx_seq_one_letter_code
_entity_poly.pdbx_strand_id
1 'polypeptide(L)'
;MVTIGNAHDDLIHDAVLDYYGRRLATCSSDRSIKIFEVDQAAENYKLIETLHGHDGPIWQVAWAHPKFGSIFASCSYDGRALIWKEQPETNTWSIIAEHNVHLASVNSVSWGPHEFGAVLLCTSSDGRVSVVDFNDDGTTSHVVFNAHAIGVNSASWAPVTYNSNSKPRDDPYGGGATADQSGMPTSGGNVGIGITGSNGHGGETQTASGARLGGSIPHSERRFVTCGSDNLSKIWRFNPSINNYQLEATLEGHNDWVRDVAWSPSTLVKSYIASASQDRTVLIWSQDKDGVWQNQLLTEEKFPDVCWRCSWSLSGNILAVSGGDNRVSLWKENLQGKWDSAGEVVDQ
;
A
#
# COMPACT_ATOMS: atom_id res chain seq x y z
N MET A 1 -15.44 23.62 -0.70
CA MET A 1 -14.19 23.11 -1.34
C MET A 1 -13.04 23.89 -0.71
N VAL A 2 -12.03 23.21 -0.17
CA VAL A 2 -10.87 23.90 0.43
C VAL A 2 -9.81 24.12 -0.66
N THR A 3 -9.47 25.38 -0.93
CA THR A 3 -8.44 25.75 -1.91
C THR A 3 -7.24 26.36 -1.19
N ILE A 4 -6.06 25.77 -1.39
CA ILE A 4 -4.79 26.25 -0.82
C ILE A 4 -4.01 26.97 -1.93
N GLY A 5 -4.03 28.30 -1.92
CA GLY A 5 -3.28 29.11 -2.87
C GLY A 5 -1.82 29.26 -2.47
N ASN A 6 -0.91 29.26 -3.45
CA ASN A 6 0.53 29.52 -3.28
C ASN A 6 1.18 28.65 -2.18
N ALA A 7 0.87 27.35 -2.16
CA ALA A 7 1.47 26.44 -1.19
C ALA A 7 2.99 26.40 -1.32
N HIS A 8 3.52 26.43 -2.55
CA HIS A 8 4.95 26.35 -2.86
C HIS A 8 5.36 27.44 -3.87
N ASP A 9 6.67 27.73 -3.91
CA ASP A 9 7.25 28.72 -4.83
C ASP A 9 7.57 28.14 -6.22
N ASP A 10 7.47 26.82 -6.35
CA ASP A 10 7.72 26.06 -7.58
C ASP A 10 6.68 24.93 -7.74
N LEU A 11 6.71 24.23 -8.88
CA LEU A 11 5.76 23.18 -9.26
C LEU A 11 5.57 22.14 -8.14
N ILE A 12 4.32 21.88 -7.80
CA ILE A 12 3.89 20.84 -6.86
C ILE A 12 3.75 19.53 -7.65
N HIS A 13 4.41 18.47 -7.18
CA HIS A 13 4.41 17.17 -7.86
C HIS A 13 3.41 16.19 -7.27
N ASP A 14 3.15 16.30 -5.96
CA ASP A 14 2.23 15.42 -5.26
C ASP A 14 1.59 16.10 -4.05
N ALA A 15 0.38 15.65 -3.72
CA ALA A 15 -0.42 16.15 -2.61
C ALA A 15 -1.29 15.01 -2.06
N VAL A 16 -1.02 14.57 -0.83
CA VAL A 16 -1.66 13.37 -0.25
C VAL A 16 -2.18 13.66 1.15
N LEU A 17 -3.47 13.35 1.35
CA LEU A 17 -4.11 13.37 2.66
C LEU A 17 -3.71 12.15 3.49
N ASP A 18 -3.61 12.34 4.80
CA ASP A 18 -3.48 11.24 5.74
C ASP A 18 -4.75 10.37 5.79
N TYR A 19 -4.66 9.24 6.49
CA TYR A 19 -5.76 8.28 6.61
C TYR A 19 -7.08 8.90 7.10
N TYR A 20 -7.01 9.94 7.93
CA TYR A 20 -8.18 10.59 8.52
C TYR A 20 -8.67 11.81 7.72
N GLY A 21 -7.96 12.21 6.66
CA GLY A 21 -8.27 13.38 5.86
C GLY A 21 -8.11 14.71 6.61
N ARG A 22 -7.27 14.74 7.66
CA ARG A 22 -7.02 15.91 8.52
C ARG A 22 -5.68 16.56 8.25
N ARG A 23 -4.72 15.82 7.71
CA ARG A 23 -3.40 16.33 7.37
C ARG A 23 -3.14 16.16 5.89
N LEU A 24 -2.69 17.21 5.24
CA LEU A 24 -2.27 17.20 3.85
C LEU A 24 -0.76 17.39 3.80
N ALA A 25 -0.06 16.48 3.14
CA ALA A 25 1.34 16.67 2.77
C ALA A 25 1.42 17.07 1.29
N THR A 26 2.17 18.12 0.97
CA THR A 26 2.48 18.54 -0.40
C THR A 26 3.97 18.56 -0.62
N CYS A 27 4.44 18.19 -1.82
CA CYS A 27 5.86 18.22 -2.16
C CYS A 27 6.12 18.88 -3.53
N SER A 28 7.29 19.51 -3.68
CA SER A 28 7.56 20.41 -4.80
C SER A 28 9.01 20.32 -5.31
N SER A 29 9.23 20.89 -6.50
CA SER A 29 10.55 21.21 -7.06
C SER A 29 11.38 22.13 -6.15
N ASP A 30 10.75 22.89 -5.25
CA ASP A 30 11.43 23.76 -4.28
C ASP A 30 12.19 22.98 -3.17
N ARG A 31 12.18 21.64 -3.24
CA ARG A 31 12.88 20.71 -2.32
C ARG A 31 12.31 20.71 -0.91
N SER A 32 11.09 21.19 -0.74
CA SER A 32 10.38 21.20 0.53
C SER A 32 9.14 20.34 0.50
N ILE A 33 8.78 19.85 1.70
CA ILE A 33 7.49 19.21 1.95
C ILE A 33 6.74 20.12 2.92
N LYS A 34 5.49 20.44 2.63
CA LYS A 34 4.65 21.24 3.54
C LYS A 34 3.54 20.39 4.10
N ILE A 35 3.37 20.48 5.42
CA ILE A 35 2.31 19.78 6.16
C ILE A 35 1.25 20.79 6.55
N PHE A 36 0.02 20.56 6.10
CA PHE A 36 -1.13 21.38 6.43
C PHE A 36 -2.11 20.58 7.29
N GLU A 37 -2.70 21.24 8.26
CA GLU A 37 -3.92 20.77 8.92
C GLU A 37 -5.12 21.28 8.11
N VAL A 38 -6.06 20.38 7.80
CA VAL A 38 -7.24 20.66 6.98
C VAL A 38 -8.48 20.42 7.83
N ASP A 39 -9.26 21.47 8.03
CA ASP A 39 -10.58 21.39 8.63
C ASP A 39 -11.63 21.41 7.52
N GLN A 40 -12.14 20.23 7.20
CA GLN A 40 -13.16 20.06 6.16
C GLN A 40 -14.50 20.72 6.53
N ALA A 41 -14.83 20.82 7.83
CA ALA A 41 -16.10 21.38 8.28
C ALA A 41 -16.09 22.91 8.26
N ALA A 42 -14.95 23.50 8.63
CA ALA A 42 -14.75 24.95 8.59
C ALA A 42 -14.26 25.48 7.22
N GLU A 43 -14.08 24.58 6.25
CA GLU A 43 -13.44 24.86 4.95
C GLU A 43 -12.12 25.63 5.06
N ASN A 44 -11.33 25.32 6.09
CA ASN A 44 -10.13 26.06 6.45
C ASN A 44 -8.90 25.15 6.45
N TYR A 45 -7.72 25.76 6.33
CA TYR A 45 -6.45 25.08 6.41
C TYR A 45 -5.42 25.91 7.18
N LYS A 46 -4.42 25.23 7.72
CA LYS A 46 -3.31 25.86 8.43
C LYS A 46 -2.00 25.16 8.09
N LEU A 47 -1.00 25.91 7.64
CA LEU A 47 0.36 25.39 7.51
C LEU A 47 0.91 25.08 8.92
N ILE A 48 1.31 23.84 9.12
CA ILE A 48 1.89 23.35 10.38
C ILE A 48 3.41 23.44 10.33
N GLU A 49 4.02 22.88 9.29
CA GLU A 49 5.47 22.81 9.18
C GLU A 49 5.93 22.78 7.72
N THR A 50 7.14 23.30 7.46
CA THR A 50 7.85 23.17 6.18
C THR A 50 9.12 22.37 6.44
N LEU A 51 9.26 21.25 5.74
CA LEU A 51 10.28 20.25 5.97
C LEU A 51 11.33 20.32 4.87
N HIS A 52 12.59 20.27 5.28
CA HIS A 52 13.75 20.29 4.39
C HIS A 52 14.64 19.09 4.72
N GLY A 53 15.20 18.46 3.68
CA GLY A 53 16.09 17.31 3.84
C GLY A 53 16.59 16.73 2.52
N HIS A 54 15.79 16.84 1.46
CA HIS A 54 16.18 16.45 0.10
C HIS A 54 17.03 17.51 -0.60
N ASP A 55 17.93 17.07 -1.49
CA ASP A 55 18.81 17.95 -2.27
C ASP A 55 18.28 18.22 -3.70
N GLY A 56 17.12 17.69 -4.04
CA GLY A 56 16.48 17.86 -5.35
C GLY A 56 14.95 17.92 -5.27
N PRO A 57 14.27 18.08 -6.42
CA PRO A 57 12.81 18.01 -6.51
C PRO A 57 12.25 16.77 -5.84
N ILE A 58 11.14 16.93 -5.11
CA ILE A 58 10.48 15.83 -4.40
C ILE A 58 9.27 15.41 -5.24
N TRP A 59 9.23 14.14 -5.63
CA TRP A 59 8.29 13.64 -6.64
C TRP A 59 7.00 13.08 -6.04
N GLN A 60 7.08 12.44 -4.88
CA GLN A 60 5.94 11.78 -4.27
C GLN A 60 6.08 11.73 -2.74
N VAL A 61 4.94 11.77 -2.07
CA VAL A 61 4.82 11.52 -0.62
C VAL A 61 3.78 10.42 -0.37
N ALA A 62 3.98 9.62 0.68
CA ALA A 62 3.05 8.56 1.03
C ALA A 62 2.94 8.41 2.55
N TRP A 63 1.72 8.51 3.07
CA TRP A 63 1.43 8.28 4.48
C TRP A 63 1.44 6.79 4.82
N ALA A 64 2.05 6.45 5.96
CA ALA A 64 1.97 5.10 6.50
C ALA A 64 0.60 4.90 7.18
N HIS A 65 0.23 3.63 7.39
CA HIS A 65 -0.98 3.32 8.14
C HIS A 65 -0.87 3.85 9.60
N PRO A 66 -1.93 4.47 10.18
CA PRO A 66 -1.86 5.10 11.51
C PRO A 66 -1.45 4.18 12.67
N LYS A 67 -1.60 2.87 12.48
CA LYS A 67 -1.11 1.84 13.42
C LYS A 67 0.39 1.98 13.73
N PHE A 68 1.18 2.50 12.80
CA PHE A 68 2.62 2.72 12.97
C PHE A 68 2.96 4.12 13.53
N GLY A 69 1.94 4.94 13.79
CA GLY A 69 2.06 6.33 14.18
C GLY A 69 1.93 7.30 13.01
N SER A 70 2.16 8.58 13.31
CA SER A 70 2.14 9.68 12.33
C SER A 70 3.46 9.67 11.56
N ILE A 71 3.50 8.85 10.51
CA ILE A 71 4.68 8.60 9.67
C ILE A 71 4.30 8.80 8.20
N PHE A 72 5.20 9.39 7.42
CA PHE A 72 5.12 9.37 5.97
C PHE A 72 6.51 9.21 5.34
N ALA A 73 6.54 8.80 4.08
CA ALA A 73 7.74 8.69 3.27
C ALA A 73 7.72 9.74 2.15
N SER A 74 8.89 10.20 1.74
CA SER A 74 9.07 11.06 0.56
C SER A 74 10.17 10.51 -0.34
N CYS A 75 10.07 10.74 -1.65
CA CYS A 75 11.13 10.41 -2.60
C CYS A 75 11.49 11.57 -3.52
N SER A 76 12.74 11.60 -3.96
CA SER A 76 13.30 12.73 -4.68
C SER A 76 14.22 12.32 -5.83
N TYR A 77 14.44 13.29 -6.71
CA TYR A 77 15.46 13.26 -7.76
C TYR A 77 16.88 12.98 -7.25
N ASP A 78 17.15 13.29 -5.97
CA ASP A 78 18.46 13.05 -5.34
C ASP A 78 18.80 11.56 -5.12
N GLY A 79 17.87 10.64 -5.45
CA GLY A 79 18.06 9.20 -5.32
C GLY A 79 17.73 8.65 -3.93
N ARG A 80 17.18 9.48 -3.03
CA ARG A 80 16.88 9.12 -1.64
C ARG A 80 15.38 8.99 -1.42
N ALA A 81 15.02 8.07 -0.52
CA ALA A 81 13.73 8.07 0.15
C ALA A 81 13.93 8.38 1.64
N LEU A 82 13.22 9.40 2.13
CA LEU A 82 13.29 9.84 3.53
C LEU A 82 12.01 9.48 4.27
N ILE A 83 12.16 9.03 5.51
CA ILE A 83 11.04 8.64 6.38
C ILE A 83 10.93 9.65 7.50
N TRP A 84 9.75 10.28 7.57
CA TRP A 84 9.45 11.35 8.48
C TRP A 84 8.50 10.84 9.55
N LYS A 85 8.74 11.23 10.80
CA LYS A 85 7.86 10.93 11.92
C LYS A 85 7.60 12.18 12.74
N GLU A 86 6.36 12.37 13.10
CA GLU A 86 5.97 13.41 14.04
C GLU A 86 6.34 12.99 15.46
N GLN A 87 6.99 13.89 16.18
CA GLN A 87 7.35 13.73 17.59
C GLN A 87 6.19 14.24 18.46
N PRO A 88 5.46 13.37 19.20
CA PRO A 88 4.27 13.78 19.94
C PRO A 88 4.54 14.82 21.04
N GLU A 89 5.76 14.83 21.59
CA GLU A 89 6.13 15.73 22.68
C GLU A 89 6.30 17.18 22.21
N THR A 90 6.75 17.37 20.97
CA THR A 90 7.10 18.69 20.42
C THR A 90 6.19 19.12 19.28
N ASN A 91 5.36 18.20 18.75
CA ASN A 91 4.60 18.37 17.51
C ASN A 91 5.48 18.85 16.34
N THR A 92 6.71 18.36 16.29
CA THR A 92 7.66 18.63 15.19
C THR A 92 7.92 17.37 14.39
N TRP A 93 8.24 17.53 13.12
CA TRP A 93 8.61 16.43 12.25
C TRP A 93 10.12 16.24 12.20
N SER A 94 10.58 14.98 12.25
CA SER A 94 11.98 14.65 12.07
C SER A 94 12.17 13.44 11.16
N ILE A 95 13.34 13.39 10.51
CA ILE A 95 13.76 12.23 9.70
C ILE A 95 14.18 11.13 10.67
N ILE A 96 13.54 9.97 10.57
CA ILE A 96 13.85 8.78 11.40
C ILE A 96 14.62 7.70 10.65
N ALA A 97 14.57 7.72 9.32
CA ALA A 97 15.32 6.81 8.48
C ALA A 97 15.58 7.43 7.10
N GLU A 98 16.73 7.09 6.54
CA GLU A 98 17.12 7.42 5.17
C GLU A 98 17.37 6.11 4.42
N HIS A 99 16.74 5.97 3.26
CA HIS A 99 16.96 4.86 2.34
C HIS A 99 17.64 5.41 1.07
N ASN A 100 18.91 5.06 0.90
CA ASN A 100 19.79 5.62 -0.13
C ASN A 100 20.62 4.50 -0.77
N VAL A 101 19.95 3.68 -1.59
CA VAL A 101 20.55 2.54 -2.30
C VAL A 101 20.47 2.68 -3.82
N HIS A 102 19.69 3.65 -4.30
CA HIS A 102 19.46 3.88 -5.72
C HIS A 102 20.51 4.82 -6.29
N LEU A 103 20.85 4.62 -7.56
CA LEU A 103 21.88 5.40 -8.24
C LEU A 103 21.33 6.56 -9.09
N ALA A 104 20.00 6.69 -9.13
CA ALA A 104 19.28 7.71 -9.86
C ALA A 104 17.99 8.09 -9.12
N SER A 105 17.27 9.09 -9.64
CA SER A 105 15.98 9.58 -9.13
C SER A 105 15.05 8.47 -8.63
N VAL A 106 14.51 8.62 -7.41
CA VAL A 106 13.47 7.74 -6.87
C VAL A 106 12.12 8.36 -7.21
N ASN A 107 11.37 7.72 -8.09
CA ASN A 107 10.21 8.33 -8.75
C ASN A 107 8.89 8.10 -8.01
N SER A 108 8.79 7.00 -7.25
CA SER A 108 7.59 6.67 -6.48
C SER A 108 7.93 5.94 -5.19
N VAL A 109 7.15 6.24 -4.15
CA VAL A 109 7.13 5.56 -2.86
C VAL A 109 5.70 5.16 -2.49
N SER A 110 5.54 3.96 -1.93
CA SER A 110 4.23 3.46 -1.50
C SER A 110 4.34 2.54 -0.30
N TRP A 111 3.60 2.84 0.77
CA TRP A 111 3.48 1.94 1.92
C TRP A 111 2.60 0.74 1.59
N GLY A 112 3.04 -0.44 1.99
CA GLY A 112 2.28 -1.66 1.82
C GLY A 112 1.10 -1.74 2.80
N PRO A 113 0.14 -2.64 2.53
CA PRO A 113 -0.91 -2.98 3.47
C PRO A 113 -0.36 -3.28 4.87
N HIS A 114 -1.04 -2.76 5.89
CA HIS A 114 -0.58 -2.82 7.29
C HIS A 114 -0.45 -4.24 7.85
N GLU A 115 -1.08 -5.23 7.21
CA GLU A 115 -0.95 -6.66 7.48
C GLU A 115 0.45 -7.20 7.12
N PHE A 116 1.18 -6.53 6.24
CA PHE A 116 2.58 -6.85 5.93
C PHE A 116 3.54 -6.24 6.95
N GLY A 117 3.07 -5.37 7.84
CA GLY A 117 3.91 -4.53 8.70
C GLY A 117 4.22 -3.19 8.04
N ALA A 118 5.16 -2.44 8.64
CA ALA A 118 5.64 -1.19 8.06
C ALA A 118 6.63 -1.52 6.94
N VAL A 119 6.10 -1.67 5.72
CA VAL A 119 6.89 -1.98 4.52
C VAL A 119 6.73 -0.87 3.48
N LEU A 120 7.84 -0.40 2.94
CA LEU A 120 7.87 0.64 1.92
C LEU A 120 8.38 0.07 0.60
N LEU A 121 7.70 0.41 -0.48
CA LEU A 121 8.11 0.14 -1.85
C LEU A 121 8.66 1.42 -2.47
N CYS A 122 9.88 1.35 -3.03
CA CYS A 122 10.51 2.46 -3.74
C CYS A 122 10.89 2.02 -5.15
N THR A 123 10.73 2.93 -6.12
CA THR A 123 11.07 2.72 -7.52
C THR A 123 12.01 3.80 -8.03
N SER A 124 12.96 3.45 -8.90
CA SER A 124 13.96 4.39 -9.38
C SER A 124 14.19 4.32 -10.89
N SER A 125 14.63 5.45 -11.45
CA SER A 125 15.13 5.56 -12.81
C SER A 125 16.38 4.72 -13.08
N ASP A 126 17.02 4.14 -12.06
CA ASP A 126 18.14 3.19 -12.25
C ASP A 126 17.68 1.79 -12.73
N GLY A 127 16.38 1.59 -12.93
CA GLY A 127 15.78 0.33 -13.38
C GLY A 127 15.48 -0.65 -12.24
N ARG A 128 15.75 -0.26 -10.99
CA ARG A 128 15.58 -1.09 -9.80
C ARG A 128 14.35 -0.70 -8.99
N VAL A 129 13.93 -1.69 -8.22
CA VAL A 129 12.93 -1.55 -7.17
C VAL A 129 13.57 -2.00 -5.86
N SER A 130 13.26 -1.28 -4.79
CA SER A 130 13.59 -1.70 -3.44
C SER A 130 12.34 -1.85 -2.59
N VAL A 131 12.31 -2.90 -1.77
CA VAL A 131 11.31 -3.08 -0.72
C VAL A 131 12.01 -3.01 0.62
N VAL A 132 11.56 -2.13 1.50
CA VAL A 132 12.19 -1.83 2.79
C VAL A 132 11.23 -2.20 3.91
N ASP A 133 11.59 -3.18 4.74
CA ASP A 133 10.87 -3.54 5.95
C ASP A 133 11.45 -2.74 7.14
N PHE A 134 10.58 -2.05 7.88
CA PHE A 134 10.91 -1.36 9.13
C PHE A 134 10.56 -2.28 10.30
N ASN A 135 11.58 -2.75 11.00
CA ASN A 135 11.44 -3.71 12.09
C ASN A 135 11.07 -3.01 13.40
N ASP A 136 10.41 -3.73 14.30
CA ASP A 136 10.00 -3.23 15.62
C ASP A 136 11.21 -2.86 16.51
N ASP A 137 12.40 -3.40 16.22
CA ASP A 137 13.65 -3.08 16.91
C ASP A 137 14.28 -1.75 16.44
N GLY A 138 13.65 -1.06 15.48
CA GLY A 138 14.13 0.18 14.89
C GLY A 138 15.13 -0.01 13.76
N THR A 139 15.51 -1.24 13.41
CA THR A 139 16.35 -1.52 12.25
C THR A 139 15.54 -1.54 10.96
N THR A 140 16.21 -1.32 9.84
CA THR A 140 15.64 -1.49 8.51
C THR A 140 16.33 -2.64 7.80
N SER A 141 15.55 -3.43 7.07
CA SER A 141 16.07 -4.42 6.12
C SER A 141 15.46 -4.16 4.76
N HIS A 142 16.18 -4.46 3.70
CA HIS A 142 15.68 -4.21 2.36
C HIS A 142 16.13 -5.26 1.36
N VAL A 143 15.32 -5.43 0.32
CA VAL A 143 15.69 -6.14 -0.89
C VAL A 143 15.72 -5.16 -2.05
N VAL A 144 16.71 -5.30 -2.93
CA VAL A 144 16.83 -4.51 -4.17
C VAL A 144 17.01 -5.47 -5.33
N PHE A 145 16.27 -5.26 -6.40
CA PHE A 145 16.39 -6.09 -7.60
C PHE A 145 16.09 -5.26 -8.86
N ASN A 146 16.59 -5.72 -10.00
CA ASN A 146 16.33 -5.08 -11.29
C ASN A 146 14.91 -5.44 -11.76
N ALA A 147 14.10 -4.43 -12.06
CA ALA A 147 12.72 -4.61 -12.48
C ALA A 147 12.51 -4.27 -13.97
N HIS A 148 13.07 -3.15 -14.43
CA HIS A 148 12.88 -2.64 -15.80
C HIS A 148 14.23 -2.27 -16.43
N ALA A 149 14.32 -2.36 -17.76
CA ALA A 149 15.60 -2.21 -18.46
C ALA A 149 16.12 -0.77 -18.49
N ILE A 150 15.21 0.22 -18.52
CA ILE A 150 15.55 1.64 -18.67
C ILE A 150 15.37 2.39 -17.34
N GLY A 151 14.24 2.20 -16.67
CA GLY A 151 13.90 2.91 -15.45
C GLY A 151 12.49 2.50 -14.98
N VAL A 152 12.25 2.58 -13.68
CA VAL A 152 10.94 2.30 -13.08
C VAL A 152 10.30 3.63 -12.70
N ASN A 153 9.09 3.89 -13.21
CA ASN A 153 8.40 5.16 -13.03
C ASN A 153 7.43 5.12 -11.84
N SER A 154 6.76 4.00 -11.62
CA SER A 154 5.81 3.83 -10.52
C SER A 154 5.67 2.37 -10.11
N ALA A 155 5.15 2.16 -8.91
CA ALA A 155 4.71 0.85 -8.45
C ALA A 155 3.57 0.96 -7.43
N SER A 156 2.76 -0.09 -7.35
CA SER A 156 1.58 -0.15 -6.49
C SER A 156 1.40 -1.53 -5.88
N TRP A 157 1.17 -1.58 -4.57
CA TRP A 157 0.91 -2.81 -3.84
C TRP A 157 -0.42 -3.44 -4.23
N ALA A 158 -0.42 -4.77 -4.34
CA ALA A 158 -1.67 -5.51 -4.43
C ALA A 158 -2.38 -5.53 -3.06
N PRO A 159 -3.72 -5.66 -3.04
CA PRO A 159 -4.45 -5.91 -1.82
C PRO A 159 -4.01 -7.20 -1.13
N VAL A 160 -4.21 -7.27 0.18
CA VAL A 160 -3.89 -8.48 0.95
C VAL A 160 -4.76 -9.64 0.49
N THR A 161 -4.12 -10.72 0.09
CA THR A 161 -4.78 -12.00 -0.20
C THR A 161 -4.22 -13.07 0.70
N TYR A 162 -5.10 -13.93 1.22
CA TYR A 162 -4.72 -15.06 2.05
C TYR A 162 -4.78 -16.32 1.19
N ASN A 163 -3.68 -17.06 1.15
CA ASN A 163 -3.64 -18.31 0.41
C ASN A 163 -4.46 -19.36 1.16
N SER A 164 -5.56 -19.84 0.59
CA SER A 164 -6.44 -20.84 1.23
C SER A 164 -5.83 -22.25 1.26
N ASN A 165 -4.59 -22.43 0.80
CA ASN A 165 -3.91 -23.72 0.74
C ASN A 165 -3.29 -24.21 2.07
N SER A 166 -3.40 -23.46 3.17
CA SER A 166 -3.27 -24.07 4.49
C SER A 166 -4.58 -24.77 4.85
N LYS A 167 -4.81 -25.99 4.33
CA LYS A 167 -5.85 -26.86 4.89
C LYS A 167 -5.62 -26.92 6.40
N PRO A 168 -6.61 -26.59 7.25
CA PRO A 168 -6.56 -27.02 8.64
C PRO A 168 -6.35 -28.53 8.59
N ARG A 169 -5.35 -29.07 9.30
CA ARG A 169 -5.29 -30.51 9.49
C ARG A 169 -6.60 -30.90 10.16
N ASP A 170 -7.34 -31.79 9.51
CA ASP A 170 -8.50 -32.43 10.13
C ASP A 170 -8.03 -33.05 11.45
N ASP A 171 -8.42 -32.46 12.57
CA ASP A 171 -8.20 -33.04 13.89
C ASP A 171 -8.97 -34.37 13.94
N PRO A 172 -8.32 -35.52 14.23
CA PRO A 172 -9.01 -36.81 14.34
C PRO A 172 -9.98 -36.92 15.54
N TYR A 173 -10.19 -35.82 16.27
CA TYR A 173 -11.01 -35.75 17.49
C TYR A 173 -12.20 -34.80 17.36
N GLY A 174 -12.72 -34.61 16.14
CA GLY A 174 -14.04 -34.02 15.90
C GLY A 174 -15.16 -35.02 16.22
N GLY A 175 -15.44 -35.22 17.51
CA GLY A 175 -16.63 -35.94 17.97
C GLY A 175 -17.89 -35.24 17.47
N GLY A 176 -18.63 -35.91 16.59
CA GLY A 176 -19.95 -35.46 16.15
C GLY A 176 -20.91 -35.40 17.33
N ALA A 177 -21.50 -34.23 17.57
CA ALA A 177 -22.66 -34.09 18.44
C ALA A 177 -23.84 -33.64 17.58
N THR A 178 -24.65 -34.62 17.19
CA THR A 178 -26.00 -34.45 16.68
C THR A 178 -26.88 -33.82 17.75
N ALA A 179 -27.71 -32.86 17.33
CA ALA A 179 -28.72 -32.21 18.16
C ALA A 179 -29.75 -33.22 18.71
N ASP A 180 -30.10 -33.10 19.99
CA ASP A 180 -31.45 -33.40 20.46
C ASP A 180 -31.81 -32.54 21.69
N GLN A 181 -33.10 -32.23 21.76
CA GLN A 181 -33.78 -31.33 22.66
C GLN A 181 -34.04 -31.91 24.06
N SER A 182 -34.45 -31.00 24.95
CA SER A 182 -35.35 -31.19 26.11
C SER A 182 -34.75 -31.26 27.52
N GLY A 183 -35.31 -30.44 28.42
CA GLY A 183 -35.49 -30.78 29.84
C GLY A 183 -34.58 -30.07 30.87
N MET A 184 -35.04 -28.93 31.39
CA MET A 184 -34.86 -28.59 32.82
C MET A 184 -35.61 -29.64 33.69
N PRO A 185 -35.27 -29.92 34.99
CA PRO A 185 -35.12 -28.90 36.03
C PRO A 185 -34.20 -29.17 37.28
N THR A 186 -33.96 -28.08 38.02
CA THR A 186 -33.91 -27.88 39.50
C THR A 186 -32.88 -28.54 40.45
N SER A 187 -32.26 -27.65 41.25
CA SER A 187 -32.10 -27.62 42.73
C SER A 187 -30.87 -28.21 43.45
N GLY A 188 -30.41 -27.47 44.47
CA GLY A 188 -29.48 -27.85 45.56
C GLY A 188 -28.01 -27.54 45.24
N GLY A 189 -27.24 -26.70 45.94
CA GLY A 189 -27.26 -26.27 47.33
C GLY A 189 -26.15 -26.99 48.12
N ASN A 190 -24.92 -26.45 48.19
CA ASN A 190 -24.16 -26.27 49.44
C ASN A 190 -22.72 -25.76 49.27
N VAL A 191 -22.30 -25.10 50.35
CA VAL A 191 -21.08 -24.36 50.66
C VAL A 191 -19.93 -25.30 51.06
N GLY A 192 -18.68 -24.89 50.81
CA GLY A 192 -17.49 -25.56 51.37
C GLY A 192 -16.20 -24.76 51.20
N ILE A 193 -15.85 -23.98 52.22
CA ILE A 193 -14.52 -23.35 52.41
C ILE A 193 -13.60 -24.41 53.02
N GLY A 194 -12.37 -24.53 52.53
CA GLY A 194 -11.35 -25.42 53.10
C GLY A 194 -9.93 -24.98 52.75
N ILE A 195 -9.31 -24.26 53.68
CA ILE A 195 -7.86 -23.98 53.73
C ILE A 195 -7.21 -25.12 54.51
N THR A 196 -6.19 -25.80 53.96
CA THR A 196 -5.09 -26.39 54.73
C THR A 196 -3.85 -26.50 53.84
N GLY A 197 -2.67 -26.28 54.43
CA GLY A 197 -1.40 -26.32 53.74
C GLY A 197 -0.46 -27.44 54.21
N SER A 198 0.76 -27.30 53.72
CA SER A 198 2.05 -27.85 54.17
C SER A 198 2.52 -29.22 53.67
N ASN A 199 3.65 -29.12 52.95
CA ASN A 199 4.90 -29.88 53.01
C ASN A 199 4.96 -31.35 52.55
N GLY A 200 5.82 -31.57 51.54
CA GLY A 200 6.64 -32.79 51.50
C GLY A 200 7.23 -33.18 50.14
N HIS A 201 8.54 -32.97 50.01
CA HIS A 201 9.52 -33.82 49.30
C HIS A 201 9.59 -33.82 47.75
N GLY A 202 10.66 -33.18 47.27
CA GLY A 202 11.79 -33.84 46.59
C GLY A 202 11.49 -34.72 45.37
N GLY A 203 11.67 -34.14 44.18
CA GLY A 203 11.78 -34.89 42.93
C GLY A 203 12.06 -33.94 41.78
N GLU A 204 13.33 -33.86 41.37
CA GLU A 204 13.72 -33.21 40.12
C GLU A 204 13.03 -33.93 38.95
N THR A 205 12.15 -33.24 38.25
CA THR A 205 11.71 -33.63 36.91
C THR A 205 11.81 -32.42 35.99
N GLN A 206 12.60 -32.59 34.94
CA GLN A 206 12.79 -31.64 33.86
C GLN A 206 11.44 -31.35 33.20
N THR A 207 10.93 -30.13 33.38
CA THR A 207 9.73 -29.68 32.67
C THR A 207 10.13 -29.09 31.33
N ALA A 208 9.86 -29.87 30.29
CA ALA A 208 9.91 -29.44 28.91
C ALA A 208 9.06 -28.18 28.72
N SER A 209 9.66 -27.21 28.03
CA SER A 209 9.05 -26.01 27.50
C SER A 209 7.65 -26.29 26.94
N GLY A 210 6.63 -25.68 27.55
CA GLY A 210 5.30 -25.57 26.96
C GLY A 210 5.39 -24.75 25.70
N ALA A 211 5.67 -25.42 24.58
CA ALA A 211 5.50 -24.87 23.25
C ALA A 211 4.02 -24.54 23.09
N ARG A 212 3.70 -23.25 23.15
CA ARG A 212 2.42 -22.75 22.64
C ARG A 212 2.33 -23.24 21.20
N LEU A 213 1.35 -24.09 20.92
CA LEU A 213 0.98 -24.51 19.58
C LEU A 213 0.62 -23.25 18.80
N GLY A 214 1.60 -22.72 18.06
CA GLY A 214 1.39 -21.63 17.12
C GLY A 214 0.53 -22.16 16.00
N GLY A 215 -0.74 -21.76 15.98
CA GLY A 215 -1.54 -21.87 14.76
C GLY A 215 -0.77 -21.18 13.64
N SER A 216 -0.53 -21.88 12.54
CA SER A 216 0.09 -21.31 11.35
C SER A 216 -0.75 -20.13 10.88
N ILE A 217 -0.24 -18.92 11.03
CA ILE A 217 -0.86 -17.72 10.47
C ILE A 217 -0.90 -17.94 8.95
N PRO A 218 -2.06 -17.83 8.28
CA PRO A 218 -2.09 -17.90 6.83
C PRO A 218 -1.14 -16.84 6.27
N HIS A 219 -0.11 -17.29 5.56
CA HIS A 219 0.87 -16.37 4.97
C HIS A 219 0.13 -15.50 3.95
N SER A 220 0.11 -14.20 4.21
CA SER A 220 -0.43 -13.22 3.28
C SER A 220 0.49 -13.13 2.05
N GLU A 221 -0.10 -13.16 0.87
CA GLU A 221 0.69 -13.09 -0.37
C GLU A 221 1.06 -11.64 -0.65
N ARG A 222 2.34 -11.31 -0.53
CA ARG A 222 2.86 -10.00 -0.91
C ARG A 222 3.06 -9.95 -2.42
N ARG A 223 2.22 -9.17 -3.09
CA ARG A 223 2.34 -8.86 -4.52
C ARG A 223 2.31 -7.36 -4.76
N PHE A 224 2.92 -6.93 -5.85
CA PHE A 224 2.80 -5.55 -6.33
C PHE A 224 3.04 -5.52 -7.84
N VAL A 225 2.64 -4.42 -8.45
CA VAL A 225 2.87 -4.13 -9.87
C VAL A 225 3.84 -2.96 -10.00
N THR A 226 4.73 -3.04 -10.97
CA THR A 226 5.67 -1.97 -11.35
C THR A 226 5.42 -1.58 -12.80
N CYS A 227 5.75 -0.35 -13.16
CA CYS A 227 5.76 0.08 -14.54
C CYS A 227 6.99 0.94 -14.84
N GLY A 228 7.42 0.96 -16.10
CA GLY A 228 8.70 1.56 -16.46
C GLY A 228 8.76 2.19 -17.84
N SER A 229 9.93 2.76 -18.11
CA SER A 229 10.27 3.39 -19.40
C SER A 229 10.63 2.39 -20.50
N ASP A 230 10.45 1.09 -20.24
CA ASP A 230 10.53 0.01 -21.24
C ASP A 230 9.15 -0.37 -21.81
N ASN A 231 8.12 0.45 -21.54
CA ASN A 231 6.72 0.30 -21.98
C ASN A 231 5.97 -0.88 -21.33
N LEU A 232 6.58 -1.52 -20.33
CA LEU A 232 6.04 -2.70 -19.69
C LEU A 232 5.44 -2.36 -18.32
N SER A 233 4.43 -3.13 -17.94
CA SER A 233 4.03 -3.30 -16.54
C SER A 233 4.37 -4.73 -16.10
N LYS A 234 4.86 -4.92 -14.88
CA LYS A 234 5.32 -6.23 -14.38
C LYS A 234 4.75 -6.49 -13.00
N ILE A 235 4.26 -7.71 -12.78
CA ILE A 235 3.74 -8.15 -11.49
C ILE A 235 4.78 -8.99 -10.79
N TRP A 236 5.00 -8.68 -9.52
CA TRP A 236 5.99 -9.31 -8.68
C TRP A 236 5.32 -9.98 -7.49
N ARG A 237 5.81 -11.18 -7.15
CA ARG A 237 5.35 -11.95 -5.98
C ARG A 237 6.53 -12.28 -5.09
N PHE A 238 6.35 -12.06 -3.78
CA PHE A 238 7.36 -12.45 -2.81
C PHE A 238 7.50 -13.97 -2.74
N ASN A 239 8.73 -14.47 -2.85
CA ASN A 239 9.05 -15.88 -2.67
C ASN A 239 9.88 -16.07 -1.38
N PRO A 240 9.29 -16.67 -0.33
CA PRO A 240 9.98 -16.89 0.94
C PRO A 240 11.25 -17.74 0.83
N SER A 241 11.33 -18.62 -0.17
CA SER A 241 12.46 -19.55 -0.34
C SER A 241 13.76 -18.85 -0.72
N ILE A 242 13.65 -17.71 -1.42
CA ILE A 242 14.80 -16.90 -1.83
C ILE A 242 14.84 -15.54 -1.13
N ASN A 243 13.90 -15.29 -0.22
CA ASN A 243 13.71 -14.02 0.48
C ASN A 243 13.75 -12.80 -0.48
N ASN A 244 13.08 -12.91 -1.63
CA ASN A 244 13.07 -11.87 -2.65
C ASN A 244 11.80 -11.97 -3.52
N TYR A 245 11.54 -10.94 -4.31
CA TYR A 245 10.44 -10.88 -5.25
C TYR A 245 10.83 -11.52 -6.59
N GLN A 246 9.90 -12.30 -7.14
CA GLN A 246 10.05 -12.93 -8.46
C GLN A 246 9.00 -12.38 -9.41
N LEU A 247 9.40 -12.25 -10.68
CA LEU A 247 8.50 -11.86 -11.76
C LEU A 247 7.43 -12.95 -11.94
N GLU A 248 6.17 -12.57 -11.80
CA GLU A 248 5.03 -13.46 -11.97
C GLU A 248 4.37 -13.28 -13.34
N ALA A 249 4.21 -12.04 -13.78
CA ALA A 249 3.62 -11.73 -15.09
C ALA A 249 4.25 -10.47 -15.68
N THR A 250 4.33 -10.44 -17.02
CA THR A 250 4.66 -9.24 -17.80
C THR A 250 3.42 -8.85 -18.58
N LEU A 251 3.00 -7.60 -18.42
CA LEU A 251 1.82 -7.01 -19.01
C LEU A 251 2.26 -6.12 -20.19
N GLU A 252 2.09 -6.64 -21.40
CA GLU A 252 2.49 -5.98 -22.65
C GLU A 252 1.26 -5.37 -23.34
N GLY A 253 1.34 -4.09 -23.71
CA GLY A 253 0.24 -3.41 -24.40
C GLY A 253 0.47 -1.93 -24.71
N HIS A 254 1.25 -1.23 -23.88
CA HIS A 254 1.61 0.16 -24.13
C HIS A 254 2.70 0.29 -25.20
N ASN A 255 2.69 1.42 -25.91
CA ASN A 255 3.63 1.71 -27.01
C ASN A 255 4.67 2.78 -26.65
N ASP A 256 4.58 3.35 -25.45
CA ASP A 256 5.50 4.35 -24.91
C ASP A 256 5.57 4.19 -23.38
N TRP A 257 6.37 5.02 -22.71
CA TRP A 257 6.65 4.92 -21.28
C TRP A 257 5.38 4.89 -20.45
N VAL A 258 5.27 3.88 -19.60
CA VAL A 258 4.19 3.81 -18.62
C VAL A 258 4.56 4.73 -17.46
N ARG A 259 3.72 5.74 -17.22
CA ARG A 259 3.97 6.81 -16.25
C ARG A 259 3.50 6.44 -14.85
N ASP A 260 2.39 5.74 -14.75
CA ASP A 260 1.84 5.33 -13.47
C ASP A 260 1.12 3.97 -13.57
N VAL A 261 1.04 3.29 -12.44
CA VAL A 261 0.32 2.03 -12.32
C VAL A 261 -0.34 1.93 -10.95
N ALA A 262 -1.61 1.53 -10.92
CA ALA A 262 -2.37 1.42 -9.69
C ALA A 262 -3.15 0.10 -9.63
N TRP A 263 -2.90 -0.69 -8.58
CA TRP A 263 -3.68 -1.88 -8.28
C TRP A 263 -4.95 -1.47 -7.53
N SER A 264 -6.10 -1.94 -7.98
CA SER A 264 -7.38 -1.64 -7.31
C SER A 264 -7.40 -2.27 -5.91
N PRO A 265 -7.82 -1.53 -4.87
CA PRO A 265 -8.00 -2.05 -3.51
C PRO A 265 -9.21 -2.99 -3.38
N SER A 266 -9.96 -3.22 -4.47
CA SER A 266 -11.16 -4.04 -4.45
C SER A 266 -10.88 -5.45 -3.92
N THR A 267 -11.69 -5.89 -2.96
CA THR A 267 -11.64 -7.24 -2.39
C THR A 267 -12.52 -8.23 -3.17
N LEU A 268 -13.02 -7.82 -4.34
CA LEU A 268 -13.82 -8.66 -5.21
C LEU A 268 -12.96 -9.79 -5.82
N VAL A 269 -13.65 -10.77 -6.42
CA VAL A 269 -13.00 -11.95 -7.02
C VAL A 269 -12.10 -11.56 -8.20
N LYS A 270 -12.46 -10.51 -8.92
CA LYS A 270 -11.73 -9.99 -10.07
C LYS A 270 -10.77 -8.89 -9.60
N SER A 271 -9.48 -9.07 -9.89
CA SER A 271 -8.44 -8.08 -9.66
C SER A 271 -8.41 -7.10 -10.82
N TYR A 272 -8.13 -5.83 -10.52
CA TYR A 272 -7.96 -4.78 -11.51
C TYR A 272 -6.65 -4.03 -11.29
N ILE A 273 -5.95 -3.71 -12.37
CA ILE A 273 -4.82 -2.81 -12.41
C ILE A 273 -5.08 -1.78 -13.50
N ALA A 274 -4.82 -0.51 -13.23
CA ALA A 274 -4.80 0.54 -14.24
C ALA A 274 -3.34 0.91 -14.53
N SER A 275 -2.98 1.08 -15.80
CA SER A 275 -1.69 1.66 -16.20
C SER A 275 -1.89 2.85 -17.11
N ALA A 276 -1.32 3.99 -16.74
CA ALA A 276 -1.38 5.24 -17.48
C ALA A 276 -0.06 5.47 -18.23
N SER A 277 -0.14 5.87 -19.50
CA SER A 277 1.03 5.93 -20.37
C SER A 277 1.17 7.25 -21.14
N GLN A 278 2.41 7.52 -21.53
CA GLN A 278 2.79 8.58 -22.44
C GLN A 278 2.23 8.40 -23.86
N ASP A 279 1.81 7.18 -24.22
CA ASP A 279 1.14 6.90 -25.50
C ASP A 279 -0.30 7.46 -25.61
N ARG A 280 -0.75 8.17 -24.56
CA ARG A 280 -2.06 8.80 -24.37
C ARG A 280 -3.19 7.80 -24.18
N THR A 281 -2.87 6.63 -23.62
CA THR A 281 -3.86 5.61 -23.29
C THR A 281 -3.75 5.19 -21.83
N VAL A 282 -4.87 4.71 -21.30
CA VAL A 282 -4.92 3.97 -20.05
C VAL A 282 -5.40 2.56 -20.36
N LEU A 283 -4.63 1.57 -19.93
CA LEU A 283 -5.03 0.16 -20.03
C LEU A 283 -5.55 -0.31 -18.67
N ILE A 284 -6.69 -1.00 -18.72
CA ILE A 284 -7.25 -1.71 -17.57
C ILE A 284 -6.93 -3.19 -17.74
N TRP A 285 -6.11 -3.69 -16.82
CA TRP A 285 -5.78 -5.09 -16.71
C TRP A 285 -6.73 -5.72 -15.72
N SER A 286 -7.28 -6.87 -16.08
CA SER A 286 -8.10 -7.63 -15.16
C SER A 286 -7.75 -9.10 -15.15
N GLN A 287 -7.92 -9.71 -13.97
CA GLN A 287 -7.64 -11.12 -13.74
C GLN A 287 -8.74 -11.66 -12.81
N ASP A 288 -9.45 -12.68 -13.26
CA ASP A 288 -10.28 -13.50 -12.36
C ASP A 288 -9.38 -14.37 -11.46
N LYS A 289 -9.92 -14.92 -10.37
CA LYS A 289 -9.17 -15.66 -9.34
C LYS A 289 -8.07 -16.60 -9.84
N ASP A 290 -8.31 -17.30 -10.95
CA ASP A 290 -7.39 -18.25 -11.58
C ASP A 290 -7.17 -17.96 -13.08
N GLY A 291 -7.50 -16.74 -13.52
CA GLY A 291 -7.45 -16.33 -14.92
C GLY A 291 -6.06 -15.87 -15.37
N VAL A 292 -5.89 -15.72 -16.69
CA VAL A 292 -4.77 -14.99 -17.28
C VAL A 292 -5.11 -13.50 -17.26
N TRP A 293 -4.11 -12.64 -17.07
CA TRP A 293 -4.29 -11.20 -17.21
C TRP A 293 -4.77 -10.84 -18.61
N GLN A 294 -5.89 -10.12 -18.68
CA GLN A 294 -6.42 -9.55 -19.91
C GLN A 294 -6.34 -8.03 -19.83
N ASN A 295 -6.08 -7.38 -20.96
CA ASN A 295 -6.17 -5.92 -21.06
C ASN A 295 -7.40 -5.49 -21.86
N GLN A 296 -7.86 -4.29 -21.53
CA GLN A 296 -8.78 -3.52 -22.34
C GLN A 296 -8.37 -2.04 -22.27
N LEU A 297 -8.64 -1.31 -23.35
CA LEU A 297 -8.50 0.15 -23.33
C LEU A 297 -9.59 0.74 -22.45
N LEU A 298 -9.24 1.73 -21.64
CA LEU A 298 -10.21 2.50 -20.86
C LEU A 298 -11.19 3.25 -21.78
N THR A 299 -10.68 3.76 -22.90
CA THR A 299 -11.42 4.52 -23.91
C THR A 299 -11.03 4.08 -25.32
N GLU A 300 -11.98 4.06 -26.26
CA GLU A 300 -11.69 3.71 -27.65
C GLU A 300 -10.82 4.79 -28.34
N GLU A 301 -11.01 6.05 -27.98
CA GLU A 301 -10.18 7.17 -28.43
C GLU A 301 -9.04 7.46 -27.45
N LYS A 302 -7.91 7.94 -27.97
CA LYS A 302 -6.79 8.37 -27.13
C LYS A 302 -7.14 9.64 -26.36
N PHE A 303 -6.54 9.78 -25.19
CA PHE A 303 -6.60 11.03 -24.43
C PHE A 303 -5.98 12.18 -25.24
N PRO A 304 -6.41 13.44 -25.00
CA PRO A 304 -5.86 14.60 -25.70
C PRO A 304 -4.34 14.71 -25.54
N ASP A 305 -3.86 14.44 -24.33
CA ASP A 305 -2.45 14.50 -23.93
C ASP A 305 -2.04 13.28 -23.10
N VAL A 306 -0.79 13.26 -22.62
CA VAL A 306 -0.17 12.21 -21.80
C VAL A 306 -0.98 11.93 -20.54
N CYS A 307 -1.14 10.65 -20.19
CA CYS A 307 -1.75 10.26 -18.92
C CYS A 307 -0.65 10.14 -17.86
N TRP A 308 -0.71 10.97 -16.80
CA TRP A 308 0.35 11.08 -15.79
C TRP A 308 0.13 10.20 -14.57
N ARG A 309 -1.09 10.17 -14.03
CA ARG A 309 -1.43 9.45 -12.81
C ARG A 309 -2.73 8.69 -12.96
N CYS A 310 -2.84 7.56 -12.28
CA CYS A 310 -4.08 6.81 -12.14
C CYS A 310 -4.27 6.40 -10.68
N SER A 311 -5.47 6.60 -10.14
CA SER A 311 -5.76 6.26 -8.73
C SER A 311 -7.16 5.69 -8.57
N TRP A 312 -7.25 4.61 -7.81
CA TRP A 312 -8.51 3.96 -7.50
C TRP A 312 -9.15 4.56 -6.25
N SER A 313 -10.48 4.64 -6.25
CA SER A 313 -11.23 4.85 -5.00
C SER A 313 -10.96 3.73 -4.01
N LEU A 314 -11.12 4.00 -2.71
CA LEU A 314 -10.93 2.98 -1.66
C LEU A 314 -11.90 1.79 -1.80
N SER A 315 -13.07 2.00 -2.38
CA SER A 315 -14.02 0.93 -2.74
C SER A 315 -13.64 0.17 -4.01
N GLY A 316 -12.61 0.62 -4.73
CA GLY A 316 -12.03 -0.05 -5.91
C GLY A 316 -12.91 -0.02 -7.16
N ASN A 317 -13.89 0.89 -7.23
CA ASN A 317 -14.92 0.92 -8.28
C ASN A 317 -14.90 2.18 -9.15
N ILE A 318 -14.19 3.23 -8.73
CA ILE A 318 -14.00 4.45 -9.51
C ILE A 318 -12.50 4.61 -9.75
N LEU A 319 -12.13 4.91 -10.98
CA LEU A 319 -10.77 5.25 -11.38
C LEU A 319 -10.70 6.73 -11.69
N ALA A 320 -9.76 7.45 -11.09
CA ALA A 320 -9.38 8.80 -11.47
C ALA A 320 -8.13 8.75 -12.34
N VAL A 321 -8.13 9.49 -13.45
CA VAL A 321 -6.99 9.62 -14.37
C VAL A 321 -6.66 11.09 -14.55
N SER A 322 -5.42 11.46 -14.26
CA SER A 322 -4.90 12.81 -14.46
C SER A 322 -4.13 12.90 -15.78
N GLY A 323 -4.57 13.77 -16.68
CA GLY A 323 -3.96 14.00 -17.99
C GLY A 323 -3.06 15.25 -18.02
N GLY A 324 -2.22 15.35 -19.05
CA GLY A 324 -1.42 16.56 -19.36
C GLY A 324 -2.27 17.73 -19.88
N ASP A 325 -3.54 17.49 -20.17
CA ASP A 325 -4.55 18.49 -20.51
C ASP A 325 -5.07 19.27 -19.29
N ASN A 326 -4.44 19.08 -18.12
CA ASN A 326 -4.82 19.66 -16.82
C ASN A 326 -6.24 19.27 -16.37
N ARG A 327 -6.73 18.10 -16.78
CA ARG A 327 -8.03 17.57 -16.36
C ARG A 327 -7.86 16.28 -15.58
N VAL A 328 -8.78 16.04 -14.66
CA VAL A 328 -8.95 14.74 -14.02
C VAL A 328 -10.26 14.14 -14.50
N SER A 329 -10.17 13.01 -15.18
CA SER A 329 -11.34 12.25 -15.64
C SER A 329 -11.64 11.11 -14.67
N LEU A 330 -12.92 10.88 -14.41
CA LEU A 330 -13.40 9.79 -13.56
C LEU A 330 -14.05 8.72 -14.42
N TRP A 331 -13.83 7.45 -14.08
CA TRP A 331 -14.30 6.31 -14.85
C TRP A 331 -14.87 5.22 -13.95
N LYS A 332 -15.90 4.54 -14.43
CA LYS A 332 -16.56 3.44 -13.73
C LYS A 332 -16.90 2.30 -14.70
N GLU A 333 -16.71 1.07 -14.26
CA GLU A 333 -17.14 -0.11 -15.02
C GLU A 333 -18.67 -0.27 -14.99
N ASN A 334 -19.27 -0.54 -16.14
CA ASN A 334 -20.69 -0.83 -16.30
C ASN A 334 -20.98 -2.34 -16.23
N LEU A 335 -22.25 -2.71 -16.31
CA LEU A 335 -22.68 -4.11 -16.21
C LEU A 335 -22.19 -4.99 -17.38
N GLN A 336 -21.76 -4.37 -18.49
CA GLN A 336 -21.19 -5.06 -19.65
C GLN A 336 -19.67 -5.21 -19.54
N GLY A 337 -19.04 -4.73 -18.47
CA GLY A 337 -17.58 -4.77 -18.28
C GLY A 337 -16.81 -3.69 -19.06
N LYS A 338 -17.52 -2.74 -19.69
CA LYS A 338 -16.94 -1.57 -20.33
C LYS A 338 -16.82 -0.42 -19.34
N TRP A 339 -15.96 0.55 -19.64
CA TRP A 339 -15.73 1.72 -18.79
C TRP A 339 -16.43 2.95 -19.36
N ASP A 340 -17.25 3.58 -18.54
CA ASP A 340 -17.94 4.81 -18.86
C ASP A 340 -17.38 5.97 -18.03
N SER A 341 -17.40 7.17 -18.60
CA SER A 341 -17.05 8.39 -17.88
C SER A 341 -18.05 8.63 -16.74
N ALA A 342 -17.53 8.77 -15.53
CA ALA A 342 -18.28 9.08 -14.31
C ALA A 342 -18.24 10.59 -13.96
N GLY A 343 -17.66 11.41 -14.84
CA GLY A 343 -17.50 12.86 -14.67
C GLY A 343 -16.07 13.32 -14.91
N GLU A 344 -15.87 14.63 -14.86
CA GLU A 344 -14.55 15.27 -14.89
C GLU A 344 -14.45 16.29 -13.76
N VAL A 345 -13.24 16.44 -13.23
CA VAL A 345 -12.88 17.53 -12.33
C VAL A 345 -11.99 18.48 -13.12
N VAL A 346 -12.50 19.69 -13.30
CA VAL A 346 -11.84 20.80 -13.99
C VAL A 346 -11.73 21.96 -13.02
N ASP A 347 -10.62 22.69 -13.10
CA ASP A 347 -10.47 23.94 -12.35
C ASP A 347 -11.52 24.94 -12.87
N GLN A 348 -12.23 25.62 -11.96
CA GLN A 348 -13.26 26.60 -12.30
C GLN A 348 -12.69 28.00 -12.49
#